data_AF-A0A244BW53-F1
#
_entry.id   AF-A0A244BW53-F1
#
_cell.length_a   1.000
_cell.length_b   1.000
_cell.length_c   1.000
_cell.angle_alpha   90.00
_cell.angle_beta   90.00
_cell.angle_gamma   90.00
#
_symmetry.space_group_name_H-M   'P 1'
#
loop_
_entity.id
_entity.type
_entity.pdbx_description
1 polymer ?
#
loop_
_entity_poly.entity_id
_entity_poly.type
_entity_poly.pdbx_seq_one_letter_code
_entity_poly.pdbx_strand_id
1 'polypeptide(L)'
;MGQEEKYELKKLIEEDGIEEIAALTTAIKNIRYALNTLISSCDKNSREFLILGAALGIVDAATLHLITHDDILIEPYETLLLVRQKMADAAANGDLQLYIDLRKVLRRMVRTEGDIPLTK
;
A
#
# COMPACT_ATOMS: atom_id res chain seq x y z
N MET A 1 -22.33 15.17 15.79
CA MET A 1 -21.20 15.62 14.96
C MET A 1 -21.54 16.96 14.34
N GLY A 2 -20.74 17.98 14.66
CA GLY A 2 -20.85 19.31 14.06
C GLY A 2 -20.45 19.31 12.58
N GLN A 3 -20.82 20.36 11.84
CA GLN A 3 -20.43 20.49 10.42
C GLN A 3 -18.90 20.57 10.25
N GLU A 4 -18.20 21.17 11.21
CA GLU A 4 -16.75 21.30 11.22
C GLU A 4 -16.06 19.94 11.40
N GLU A 5 -16.54 19.11 12.32
CA GLU A 5 -16.02 17.74 12.55
C GLU A 5 -16.22 16.84 11.32
N LYS A 6 -17.37 16.96 10.63
CA LYS A 6 -17.64 16.24 9.37
C LYS A 6 -16.66 16.65 8.26
N TYR A 7 -16.35 17.94 8.17
CA TYR A 7 -15.44 18.46 7.16
C TYR A 7 -14.01 17.97 7.38
N GLU A 8 -13.53 18.06 8.62
CA GLU A 8 -12.19 17.56 8.99
C GLU A 8 -12.06 16.07 8.77
N LEU A 9 -13.08 15.27 9.14
CA LEU A 9 -13.07 13.83 8.90
C LEU A 9 -12.95 13.49 7.41
N LYS A 10 -13.73 14.17 6.56
CA LYS A 10 -13.69 13.97 5.11
C LYS A 10 -12.32 14.31 4.52
N LYS A 11 -11.74 15.43 4.95
CA LYS A 11 -10.41 15.86 4.52
C LYS A 11 -9.33 14.82 4.89
N LEU A 12 -9.38 14.28 6.11
CA LEU A 12 -8.42 13.27 6.55
C LEU A 12 -8.51 11.97 5.74
N ILE A 13 -9.73 11.55 5.37
CA ILE A 13 -9.96 10.37 4.52
C ILE A 13 -9.35 10.59 3.12
N GLU A 14 -9.56 11.77 2.53
CA GLU A 14 -8.98 12.12 1.23
C GLU A 14 -7.45 12.17 1.28
N GLU A 15 -6.88 12.76 2.33
CA GLU A 15 -5.42 12.79 2.54
C GLU A 15 -4.82 11.39 2.69
N ASP A 16 -5.49 10.49 3.43
CA ASP A 16 -5.02 9.11 3.63
C ASP A 16 -5.03 8.31 2.31
N GLY A 17 -6.06 8.47 1.48
CA GLY A 17 -6.10 7.85 0.16
C GLY A 17 -4.93 8.31 -0.73
N ILE A 18 -4.59 9.60 -0.71
CA ILE A 18 -3.46 10.14 -1.47
C ILE A 18 -2.12 9.59 -0.97
N GLU A 19 -1.91 9.55 0.35
CA GLU A 19 -0.69 9.01 0.96
C GLU A 19 -0.50 7.52 0.61
N GLU A 20 -1.56 6.72 0.65
CA GLU A 20 -1.52 5.30 0.35
C GLU A 20 -1.19 5.03 -1.13
N ILE A 21 -1.83 5.75 -2.05
CA ILE A 21 -1.53 5.67 -3.49
C ILE A 21 -0.07 6.05 -3.76
N ALA A 22 0.44 7.09 -3.10
CA ALA A 22 1.83 7.52 -3.26
C ALA A 22 2.83 6.45 -2.75
N ALA A 23 2.55 5.81 -1.62
CA ALA A 23 3.36 4.73 -1.07
C ALA A 23 3.37 3.50 -2.00
N LEU A 24 2.20 3.06 -2.48
CA LEU A 24 2.06 1.95 -3.43
C LEU A 24 2.79 2.24 -4.74
N THR A 25 2.64 3.45 -5.28
CA THR A 25 3.34 3.88 -6.50
C THR A 25 4.85 3.79 -6.33
N THR A 26 5.37 4.19 -5.16
CA THR A 26 6.79 4.14 -4.86
C THR A 26 7.28 2.69 -4.74
N ALA A 27 6.55 1.82 -4.04
CA ALA A 27 6.87 0.41 -3.93
C ALA A 27 6.94 -0.28 -5.30
N ILE A 28 5.94 -0.06 -6.16
CA ILE A 28 5.90 -0.61 -7.53
C ILE A 28 7.12 -0.14 -8.35
N LYS A 29 7.46 1.15 -8.29
CA LYS A 29 8.65 1.69 -8.96
C LYS A 29 9.93 1.02 -8.48
N ASN A 30 10.08 0.83 -7.17
CA ASN A 30 11.26 0.18 -6.60
C ASN A 30 11.38 -1.28 -7.02
N ILE A 31 10.27 -2.04 -7.01
CA ILE A 31 10.23 -3.44 -7.48
C ILE A 31 10.61 -3.52 -8.96
N ARG A 32 10.01 -2.69 -9.81
CA ARG A 32 10.35 -2.62 -11.24
C ARG A 32 11.81 -2.28 -11.47
N TYR A 33 12.34 -1.32 -10.72
CA TYR A 33 13.74 -0.92 -10.82
C TYR A 33 14.68 -2.07 -10.43
N ALA A 34 14.41 -2.76 -9.33
CA ALA A 34 15.18 -3.91 -8.89
C ALA A 34 15.16 -5.04 -9.93
N LEU A 35 13.97 -5.39 -10.44
CA LEU A 35 13.81 -6.42 -11.48
C LEU A 35 14.57 -6.05 -12.76
N ASN A 36 14.43 -4.82 -13.26
CA ASN A 36 15.16 -4.37 -14.45
C ASN A 36 16.68 -4.40 -14.25
N THR A 37 17.16 -4.02 -13.07
CA THR A 37 18.59 -4.08 -12.72
C THR A 37 19.09 -5.53 -12.76
N LEU A 38 18.36 -6.45 -12.13
CA LEU A 38 18.69 -7.88 -12.17
C LEU A 38 18.66 -8.44 -13.60
N ILE A 39 17.61 -8.15 -14.38
CA ILE A 39 17.47 -8.57 -15.79
C ILE A 39 18.65 -8.09 -16.63
N SER A 40 19.06 -6.83 -16.48
CA SER A 40 20.17 -6.25 -17.24
C SER A 40 21.52 -6.93 -16.98
N SER A 41 21.65 -7.62 -15.85
CA SER A 41 22.85 -8.38 -15.47
C SER A 41 22.80 -9.85 -15.88
N CYS A 42 21.67 -10.35 -16.40
CA CYS A 42 21.49 -11.73 -16.81
C CYS A 42 21.80 -11.95 -18.30
N ASP A 43 22.31 -13.15 -18.62
CA ASP A 43 22.37 -13.62 -20.00
C ASP A 43 20.94 -13.79 -20.55
N LYS A 44 20.68 -13.26 -21.74
CA LYS A 44 19.36 -13.25 -22.39
C LYS A 44 18.80 -14.65 -22.67
N ASN A 45 19.68 -15.66 -22.78
CA ASN A 45 19.28 -17.05 -23.01
C ASN A 45 19.16 -17.86 -21.71
N SER A 46 19.45 -17.25 -20.56
CA SER A 46 19.39 -17.92 -19.27
C SER A 46 17.95 -18.13 -18.81
N ARG A 47 17.76 -19.16 -17.97
CA ARG A 47 16.47 -19.40 -17.32
C ARG A 47 16.11 -18.25 -16.38
N GLU A 48 17.11 -17.66 -15.73
CA GLU A 48 17.01 -16.52 -14.83
C GLU A 48 16.42 -15.30 -15.55
N PHE A 49 16.85 -15.01 -16.77
CA PHE A 49 16.30 -13.93 -17.59
C PHE A 49 14.81 -14.12 -17.87
N LEU A 50 14.39 -15.34 -18.21
CA LEU A 50 12.97 -15.67 -18.44
C LEU A 50 12.14 -15.53 -17.15
N ILE A 51 12.66 -16.01 -16.01
CA ILE A 51 11.96 -15.91 -14.72
C ILE A 51 11.79 -14.45 -14.30
N LEU A 52 12.86 -13.65 -14.39
CA LEU A 52 12.81 -12.23 -14.02
C LEU A 52 11.92 -11.42 -14.97
N GLY A 53 11.95 -11.73 -16.27
CA GLY A 53 11.04 -11.14 -17.26
C GLY A 53 9.57 -11.45 -16.97
N ALA A 54 9.26 -12.70 -16.58
CA ALA A 54 7.91 -13.07 -16.16
C ALA A 54 7.49 -12.35 -14.87
N ALA A 55 8.39 -12.22 -13.89
CA ALA A 55 8.13 -11.48 -12.65
C ALA A 55 7.83 -10.00 -12.94
N LEU A 56 8.58 -9.36 -13.84
CA LEU A 56 8.31 -7.99 -14.27
C LEU A 56 6.94 -7.88 -14.94
N GLY A 57 6.58 -8.82 -15.81
CA GLY A 57 5.26 -8.88 -16.45
C GLY A 57 4.10 -9.02 -15.46
N ILE A 58 4.29 -9.81 -14.39
CA ILE A 58 3.29 -9.94 -13.30
C ILE A 58 3.13 -8.61 -12.56
N VAL A 59 4.23 -7.94 -12.22
CA VAL A 59 4.19 -6.63 -11.55
C VAL A 59 3.49 -5.58 -12.43
N ASP A 60 3.74 -5.59 -13.73
CA ASP A 60 3.08 -4.70 -14.68
C ASP A 60 1.58 -4.98 -14.80
N ALA A 61 1.19 -6.24 -14.90
CA ALA A 61 -0.22 -6.65 -14.92
C ALA A 61 -0.94 -6.29 -13.62
N ALA A 62 -0.32 -6.54 -12.46
CA ALA A 62 -0.86 -6.17 -11.16
C ALA A 62 -0.99 -4.64 -11.00
N THR A 63 0.00 -3.87 -11.47
CA THR A 63 -0.07 -2.40 -11.47
C THR A 63 -1.25 -1.90 -12.32
N LEU A 64 -1.44 -2.48 -13.51
CA LEU A 64 -2.55 -2.12 -14.39
C LEU A 64 -3.91 -2.51 -13.78
N HIS A 65 -3.96 -3.64 -13.07
CA HIS A 65 -5.15 -4.07 -12.35
C HIS A 65 -5.48 -3.13 -11.18
N LEU A 66 -4.48 -2.73 -10.38
CA LEU A 66 -4.66 -1.76 -9.28
C LEU A 66 -5.14 -0.39 -9.77
N ILE A 67 -4.67 0.07 -10.94
CA ILE A 67 -5.14 1.33 -11.54
C ILE A 67 -6.60 1.22 -12.02
N THR A 68 -7.08 0.02 -12.35
CA THR A 68 -8.42 -0.20 -12.92
C THR A 68 -9.45 -0.69 -11.89
N HIS A 69 -9.00 -1.25 -10.78
CA HIS A 69 -9.81 -1.83 -9.72
C HIS A 69 -9.23 -1.40 -8.37
N ASP A 70 -9.74 -0.30 -7.80
CA ASP A 70 -9.33 0.23 -6.48
C ASP A 70 -9.60 -0.75 -5.32
N ASP A 71 -10.33 -1.85 -5.55
CA ASP A 71 -10.91 -2.68 -4.49
C ASP A 71 -10.09 -3.93 -4.09
N ILE A 72 -8.95 -4.21 -4.74
CA ILE A 72 -8.25 -5.50 -4.53
C ILE A 72 -6.78 -5.29 -4.15
N LEU A 73 -6.59 -4.81 -2.92
CA LEU A 73 -5.37 -5.08 -2.16
C LEU A 73 -5.71 -6.19 -1.16
N ILE A 74 -5.31 -7.42 -1.46
CA ILE A 74 -5.33 -8.51 -0.47
C ILE A 74 -4.23 -8.18 0.54
N GLU A 75 -4.60 -7.54 1.64
CA GLU A 75 -3.66 -7.26 2.73
C GLU A 75 -3.26 -8.56 3.45
N PRO A 76 -1.96 -8.85 3.60
CA PRO A 76 -1.50 -10.11 4.17
C PRO A 76 -1.67 -10.24 5.69
N TYR A 77 -2.19 -9.23 6.39
CA TYR A 77 -2.25 -9.20 7.86
C TYR A 77 -3.66 -8.94 8.39
N GLU A 78 -4.25 -9.93 9.07
CA GLU A 78 -5.58 -9.83 9.69
C GLU A 78 -5.71 -8.62 10.64
N THR A 79 -4.62 -8.22 11.29
CA THR A 79 -4.63 -7.06 12.21
C THR A 79 -4.70 -5.73 11.46
N LEU A 80 -4.06 -5.59 10.30
CA LEU A 80 -4.17 -4.39 9.45
C LEU A 80 -5.58 -4.25 8.89
N LEU A 81 -6.14 -5.36 8.38
CA LEU A 81 -7.54 -5.47 7.95
C LEU A 81 -8.51 -5.03 9.05
N LEU A 82 -8.33 -5.49 10.28
CA LEU A 82 -9.17 -5.12 11.42
C LEU A 82 -9.06 -3.62 11.75
N VAL A 83 -7.85 -3.03 11.71
CA VAL A 83 -7.65 -1.60 11.97
C VAL A 83 -8.32 -0.76 10.88
N ARG A 84 -8.18 -1.13 9.60
CA ARG A 84 -8.85 -0.46 8.48
C ARG A 84 -10.37 -0.56 8.57
N GLN A 85 -10.91 -1.73 8.91
CA GLN A 85 -12.35 -1.91 9.14
C GLN A 85 -12.85 -0.98 10.26
N LYS A 86 -12.13 -0.93 11.39
CA LYS A 86 -12.49 -0.01 12.49
C LYS A 86 -12.38 1.46 12.10
N MET A 87 -11.46 1.82 11.20
CA MET A 87 -11.38 3.17 10.65
C MET A 87 -12.58 3.48 9.75
N ALA A 88 -13.00 2.53 8.91
CA ALA A 88 -14.19 2.67 8.08
C ALA A 88 -15.46 2.80 8.94
N ASP A 89 -15.58 2.02 10.01
CA ASP A 89 -16.67 2.13 10.97
C ASP A 89 -16.65 3.47 11.72
N ALA A 90 -15.47 3.94 12.14
CA ALA A 90 -15.33 5.25 12.77
C ALA A 90 -15.74 6.37 11.81
N ALA A 91 -15.36 6.27 10.53
CA ALA A 91 -15.75 7.22 9.49
C ALA A 91 -17.26 7.20 9.23
N ALA A 92 -17.87 6.02 9.10
CA ALA A 92 -19.30 5.85 8.88
C ALA A 92 -20.15 6.38 10.05
N ASN A 93 -19.66 6.21 11.28
CA ASN A 93 -20.31 6.69 12.50
C ASN A 93 -19.99 8.16 12.82
N GLY A 94 -19.02 8.76 12.12
CA GLY A 94 -18.61 10.15 12.36
C GLY A 94 -17.80 10.35 13.64
N ASP A 95 -17.10 9.32 14.09
CA ASP A 95 -16.21 9.38 15.25
C ASP A 95 -14.81 9.83 14.84
N LEU A 96 -14.63 11.16 14.79
CA LEU A 96 -13.39 11.80 14.38
C LEU A 96 -12.21 11.42 15.28
N GLN A 97 -12.43 11.34 16.60
CA GLN A 97 -11.35 11.06 17.54
C GLN A 97 -10.86 9.62 17.39
N LEU A 98 -11.78 8.66 17.27
CA LEU A 98 -11.44 7.26 17.02
C LEU A 98 -10.73 7.11 15.67
N TYR A 99 -11.18 7.81 14.63
CA TYR A 99 -10.52 7.79 13.33
C TYR A 99 -9.07 8.28 13.41
N ILE A 100 -8.80 9.41 14.08
CA ILE A 100 -7.45 9.96 14.28
C ILE A 100 -6.55 8.99 15.05
N ASP A 101 -7.07 8.36 16.10
CA ASP A 101 -6.27 7.45 16.92
C ASP A 101 -5.95 6.15 16.19
N LEU A 102 -6.90 5.59 15.43
CA LEU A 102 -6.66 4.44 14.56
C LEU A 102 -5.69 4.78 13.42
N ARG A 103 -5.76 5.98 12.84
CA ARG A 103 -4.79 6.48 11.84
C ARG A 103 -3.36 6.48 12.38
N LYS A 104 -3.15 6.87 13.64
CA LYS A 104 -1.83 6.80 14.30
C LYS A 104 -1.36 5.37 14.50
N VAL A 105 -2.26 4.46 14.87
CA VAL A 105 -1.97 3.02 15.02
C VAL A 105 -1.55 2.43 13.67
N LEU A 106 -2.32 2.68 12.61
CA LEU A 106 -2.03 2.24 11.25
C LEU A 106 -0.64 2.70 10.79
N ARG A 107 -0.33 3.99 10.95
CA ARG A 107 0.99 4.56 10.61
C ARG A 107 2.14 3.91 11.39
N ARG A 108 1.93 3.53 12.66
CA ARG A 108 2.94 2.81 13.46
C ARG A 108 3.14 1.38 12.95
N MET A 109 2.06 0.66 12.64
CA MET A 109 2.14 -0.70 12.11
C MET A 109 2.91 -0.74 10.78
N VAL A 110 2.56 0.15 9.84
CA VAL A 110 3.23 0.27 8.54
C VAL A 110 4.72 0.61 8.69
N ARG A 111 5.10 1.47 9.65
CA ARG A 111 6.52 1.79 9.92
C ARG A 111 7.29 0.63 10.54
N THR A 112 6.66 -0.14 11.43
CA THR A 112 7.32 -1.27 12.10
C THR A 112 7.64 -2.40 11.11
N GLU A 113 6.84 -2.54 10.04
CA GLU A 113 7.12 -3.47 8.94
C GLU A 113 8.18 -2.95 7.95
N GLY A 114 8.39 -1.64 7.87
CA GLY A 114 9.50 -1.04 7.10
C GLY A 114 10.88 -1.29 7.72
N ASP A 115 10.93 -1.55 9.03
CA ASP A 115 12.13 -1.86 9.81
C ASP A 115 12.33 -3.39 9.97
N ILE A 116 12.05 -4.20 8.94
CA ILE A 116 12.66 -5.54 8.91
C ILE A 116 14.15 -5.33 8.67
N PRO A 117 15.03 -5.56 9.66
CA PRO A 117 16.45 -5.44 9.42
C PRO A 117 16.80 -6.49 8.37
N LEU A 118 17.34 -6.05 7.23
CA LEU A 118 18.12 -6.91 6.34
C LEU A 118 19.33 -7.35 7.17
N THR A 119 19.16 -8.39 7.98
CA THR A 119 20.25 -9.00 8.74
C THR A 119 21.33 -9.43 7.74
N LYS A 120 22.54 -8.94 8.02
CA LYS A 120 23.80 -9.14 7.29
C LYS A 120 24.15 -10.61 7.10
#